data_AF-A0A2V3IMN2-F1
#
_entry.id   AF-A0A2V3IMN2-F1
#
_cell.length_a   1.000
_cell.length_b   1.000
_cell.length_c   1.000
_cell.angle_alpha   90.00
_cell.angle_beta   90.00
_cell.angle_gamma   90.00
#
_symmetry.space_group_name_H-M   'P 1'
#
loop_
_entity.id
_entity.type
_entity.pdbx_description
1 polymer ?
#
loop_
_entity_poly.entity_id
_entity_poly.type
_entity_poly.pdbx_seq_one_letter_code
_entity_poly.pdbx_strand_id
1 'polypeptide(L)'
;MARKYDRASTFKLVSELNQTGGILERASLTSVINAFVPAPGELEQILSTVVPNGYGIHSKEVVRSAKSGGEGSTAGEYSADLKVDEQKKMDVALAVGFVGVVGSALSVEVVEPVVWHHSADEATLVLSLLLLALMYDRYVASSVTWRRVQRGFTRLFRDDPVRSSRVDAACFLSAYVLGLPWICFRPDGHRVADWIEERRNHEMLNVEEMAERCLVWLVSGVVVEIDIDGMLIESDLGFAYELVRRCGDWSGRKEAVGAAIQRAKGLLEQYDGVYEKVCGAMLRGSSVGECVALVAEEIGA
;
A
#
# COMPACT_ATOMS: atom_id res chain seq x y z
N MET A 1 -18.75 -19.87 19.53
CA MET A 1 -19.30 -20.46 18.29
C MET A 1 -18.16 -20.63 17.31
N ALA A 2 -17.68 -21.85 17.10
CA ALA A 2 -16.58 -22.12 16.18
C ALA A 2 -17.09 -21.93 14.74
N ARG A 3 -16.63 -20.88 14.05
CA ARG A 3 -16.83 -20.77 12.60
C ARG A 3 -16.07 -21.94 11.97
N LYS A 4 -16.79 -22.88 11.34
CA LYS A 4 -16.16 -23.89 10.47
C LYS A 4 -15.53 -23.13 9.32
N TYR A 5 -14.20 -22.98 9.35
CA TYR A 5 -13.43 -22.41 8.27
C TYR A 5 -13.55 -23.32 7.04
N ASP A 6 -14.22 -22.84 6.00
CA ASP A 6 -14.51 -23.61 4.80
C ASP A 6 -13.28 -23.64 3.86
N ARG A 7 -12.31 -24.49 4.23
CA ARG A 7 -11.04 -24.67 3.52
C ARG A 7 -11.22 -25.09 2.05
N ALA A 8 -12.29 -25.81 1.72
CA ALA A 8 -12.57 -26.27 0.37
C ALA A 8 -12.90 -25.09 -0.57
N SER A 9 -13.70 -24.15 -0.08
CA SER A 9 -14.03 -22.91 -0.79
C SER A 9 -12.80 -22.02 -0.98
N THR A 10 -11.90 -21.97 0.01
CA THR A 10 -10.64 -21.21 -0.08
C THR A 10 -9.67 -21.81 -1.11
N PHE A 11 -9.51 -23.13 -1.14
CA PHE A 11 -8.67 -23.82 -2.14
C PHE A 11 -9.21 -23.62 -3.55
N LYS A 12 -10.54 -23.66 -3.72
CA LYS A 12 -11.19 -23.39 -4.99
C LYS A 12 -10.90 -21.97 -5.47
N LEU A 13 -11.04 -20.98 -4.58
CA LEU A 13 -10.70 -19.58 -4.84
C LEU A 13 -9.23 -19.40 -5.27
N VAL A 14 -8.28 -20.03 -4.57
CA VAL A 14 -6.85 -19.99 -4.91
C VAL A 14 -6.58 -20.65 -6.28
N SER A 15 -7.28 -21.74 -6.60
CA SER A 15 -7.14 -22.41 -7.90
C SER A 15 -7.72 -21.58 -9.07
N GLU A 16 -8.85 -20.91 -8.85
CA GLU A 16 -9.50 -20.03 -9.84
C GLU A 16 -8.69 -18.74 -10.03
N LEU A 17 -8.05 -18.23 -8.98
CA LEU A 17 -7.12 -17.09 -9.01
C LEU A 17 -5.84 -17.37 -9.80
N ASN A 18 -5.27 -18.57 -9.67
CA ASN A 18 -4.08 -18.97 -10.41
C ASN A 18 -4.37 -19.15 -11.92
N GLN A 19 -5.62 -19.44 -12.27
CA GLN A 19 -6.05 -19.60 -13.67
C GLN A 19 -6.43 -18.29 -14.36
N THR A 20 -6.82 -17.25 -13.62
CA THR A 20 -7.38 -16.02 -14.19
C THR A 20 -6.42 -14.83 -14.25
N GLY A 21 -5.23 -14.92 -13.64
CA GLY A 21 -4.23 -13.84 -13.68
C GLY A 21 -4.72 -12.50 -13.09
N GLY A 22 -5.79 -12.54 -12.29
CA GLY A 22 -6.50 -11.37 -11.77
C GLY A 22 -5.80 -10.69 -10.60
N ILE A 23 -6.03 -9.38 -10.48
CA ILE A 23 -5.62 -8.57 -9.33
C ILE A 23 -6.45 -9.02 -8.12
N LEU A 24 -5.81 -9.51 -7.07
CA LEU A 24 -6.51 -9.91 -5.84
C LEU A 24 -7.09 -8.67 -5.15
N GLU A 25 -8.42 -8.63 -5.01
CA GLU A 25 -9.06 -7.74 -4.04
C GLU A 25 -8.61 -8.10 -2.62
N ARG A 26 -8.28 -7.06 -1.84
CA ARG A 26 -7.77 -7.17 -0.46
C ARG A 26 -8.66 -8.10 0.39
N ALA A 27 -9.97 -8.01 0.25
CA ALA A 27 -10.94 -8.84 0.98
C ALA A 27 -10.79 -10.36 0.73
N SER A 28 -10.57 -10.77 -0.53
CA SER A 28 -10.37 -12.18 -0.90
C SER A 28 -9.07 -12.73 -0.34
N LEU A 29 -8.02 -11.91 -0.35
CA LEU A 29 -6.70 -12.27 0.17
C LEU A 29 -6.72 -12.37 1.70
N THR A 30 -7.40 -11.43 2.38
CA THR A 30 -7.66 -11.48 3.82
C THR A 30 -8.50 -12.70 4.21
N SER A 31 -9.47 -13.12 3.39
CA SER A 31 -10.26 -14.35 3.64
C SER A 31 -9.42 -15.62 3.52
N VAL A 32 -8.50 -15.70 2.54
CA VAL A 32 -7.57 -16.84 2.41
C VAL A 32 -6.68 -16.90 3.65
N ILE A 33 -6.07 -15.78 4.01
CA ILE A 33 -5.16 -15.73 5.16
C ILE A 33 -5.90 -16.06 6.46
N ASN A 34 -7.10 -15.53 6.70
CA ASN A 34 -7.89 -15.84 7.90
C ASN A 34 -8.33 -17.32 7.96
N ALA A 35 -8.41 -18.01 6.82
CA ALA A 35 -8.73 -19.44 6.78
C ALA A 35 -7.53 -20.34 7.14
N PHE A 36 -6.30 -19.84 6.95
CA PHE A 36 -5.06 -20.56 7.21
C PHE A 36 -4.32 -20.09 8.47
N VAL A 37 -4.60 -18.88 8.96
CA VAL A 37 -3.95 -18.26 10.12
C VAL A 37 -5.02 -17.86 11.14
N PRO A 38 -5.23 -18.65 12.22
CA PRO A 38 -6.28 -18.41 13.21
C PRO A 38 -6.16 -17.06 13.95
N ALA A 39 -4.94 -16.52 14.04
CA ALA A 39 -4.63 -15.25 14.69
C ALA A 39 -3.49 -14.53 13.93
N PRO A 40 -3.78 -13.66 12.95
CA PRO A 40 -2.76 -13.03 12.11
C PRO A 40 -1.78 -12.12 12.89
N GLY A 41 -2.23 -11.46 13.97
CA GLY A 41 -1.36 -10.69 14.86
C GLY A 41 -0.40 -11.55 15.69
N GLU A 42 -0.82 -12.77 16.06
CA GLU A 42 0.05 -13.74 16.74
C GLU A 42 1.08 -14.31 15.76
N LEU A 43 0.73 -14.48 14.48
CA LEU A 43 1.70 -14.88 13.45
C LEU A 43 2.79 -13.82 13.26
N GLU A 44 2.45 -12.53 13.24
CA GLU A 44 3.46 -11.46 13.19
C GLU A 44 4.38 -11.49 14.42
N GLN A 45 3.83 -11.77 15.60
CA GLN A 45 4.58 -11.90 16.85
C GLN A 45 5.46 -13.17 16.88
N ILE A 46 4.95 -14.31 16.39
CA ILE A 46 5.69 -15.57 16.24
C ILE A 46 6.79 -15.41 15.19
N LEU A 47 6.51 -14.77 14.06
CA LEU A 47 7.53 -14.47 13.06
C LEU A 47 8.58 -13.54 13.64
N SER A 48 8.21 -12.52 14.42
CA SER A 48 9.20 -11.66 15.09
C SER A 48 10.09 -12.38 16.10
N THR A 49 9.64 -13.53 16.63
CA THR A 49 10.39 -14.36 17.61
C THR A 49 11.17 -15.50 16.96
N VAL A 50 10.69 -16.05 15.85
CA VAL A 50 11.37 -17.10 15.06
C VAL A 50 12.44 -16.49 14.14
N VAL A 51 12.33 -15.20 13.83
CA VAL A 51 13.31 -14.49 13.01
C VAL A 51 14.62 -14.29 13.79
N PRO A 52 15.76 -14.79 13.29
CA PRO A 52 17.02 -14.76 14.02
C PRO A 52 17.52 -13.33 14.30
N ASN A 53 18.18 -13.17 15.45
CA ASN A 53 18.74 -11.91 15.91
C ASN A 53 19.58 -11.22 14.81
N GLY A 54 19.18 -9.99 14.48
CA GLY A 54 19.77 -9.17 13.42
C GLY A 54 18.95 -9.06 12.13
N TYR A 55 17.72 -9.57 12.10
CA TYR A 55 16.68 -9.16 11.14
C TYR A 55 15.72 -8.10 11.72
N GLY A 56 15.92 -7.72 12.99
CA GLY A 56 15.14 -6.71 13.68
C GLY A 56 15.43 -5.28 13.17
N ILE A 57 14.42 -4.68 12.57
CA ILE A 57 14.08 -3.24 12.55
C ILE A 57 15.24 -2.25 12.32
N HIS A 58 15.61 -2.01 11.07
CA HIS A 58 16.13 -0.70 10.62
C HIS A 58 14.99 0.31 10.31
N SER A 59 13.72 -0.06 10.54
CA SER A 59 12.57 0.80 10.21
C SER A 59 12.53 2.12 10.98
N LYS A 60 13.27 2.25 12.10
CA LYS A 60 13.36 3.50 12.88
C LYS A 60 14.53 4.41 12.47
N GLU A 61 15.56 3.90 11.82
CA GLU A 61 16.72 4.72 11.41
C GLU A 61 16.47 5.49 10.11
N VAL A 62 15.67 4.93 9.20
CA VAL A 62 15.26 5.65 7.96
C VAL A 62 14.46 6.91 8.30
N VAL A 63 13.64 6.89 9.36
CA VAL A 63 12.82 8.04 9.80
C VAL A 63 13.65 9.15 10.49
N ARG A 64 14.83 8.83 11.06
CA ARG A 64 15.69 9.85 11.68
C ARG A 64 16.69 10.48 10.71
N SER A 65 17.11 9.78 9.67
CA SER A 65 18.01 10.34 8.66
C SER A 65 17.33 11.36 7.74
N ALA A 66 15.99 11.34 7.64
CA ALA A 66 15.24 12.31 6.84
C ALA A 66 15.09 13.69 7.51
N LYS A 67 15.28 13.81 8.83
CA LYS A 67 15.12 15.08 9.57
C LYS A 67 16.42 15.82 9.89
N SER A 68 17.60 15.28 9.56
CA SER A 68 18.89 15.94 9.86
C SER A 68 19.63 16.47 8.61
N GLY A 69 18.99 16.48 7.44
CA GLY A 69 19.56 16.97 6.18
C GLY A 69 18.94 18.27 5.70
N GLY A 70 18.64 19.19 6.61
CA GLY A 70 18.21 20.55 6.25
C GLY A 70 19.43 21.42 6.02
N GLU A 71 19.81 21.61 4.75
CA GLU A 71 20.30 22.87 4.14
C GLU A 71 20.98 22.57 2.80
N GLY A 72 20.24 22.78 1.70
CA GLY A 72 20.82 22.92 0.36
C GLY A 72 20.26 21.99 -0.71
N SER A 73 19.32 22.50 -1.52
CA SER A 73 19.24 22.35 -2.98
C SER A 73 19.32 20.92 -3.56
N THR A 74 18.27 20.36 -4.16
CA THR A 74 17.80 20.77 -5.49
C THR A 74 16.43 20.16 -5.79
N ALA A 75 15.55 20.93 -6.42
CA ALA A 75 14.23 20.53 -6.91
C ALA A 75 14.26 19.52 -8.10
N GLY A 76 15.31 18.69 -8.20
CA GLY A 76 15.58 17.81 -9.34
C GLY A 76 15.55 16.31 -9.07
N GLU A 77 15.51 15.87 -7.80
CA GLU A 77 15.83 14.46 -7.47
C GLU A 77 14.62 13.51 -7.40
N TYR A 78 13.40 14.02 -7.52
CA TYR A 78 12.19 13.17 -7.58
C TYR A 78 11.79 12.77 -9.01
N SER A 79 12.49 13.27 -10.05
CA SER A 79 11.99 13.22 -11.44
C SER A 79 12.39 11.99 -12.26
N ALA A 80 13.15 11.02 -11.74
CA ALA A 80 13.73 9.99 -12.61
C ALA A 80 13.19 8.56 -12.43
N ASP A 81 12.79 8.12 -11.24
CA ASP A 81 12.60 6.66 -11.04
C ASP A 81 11.56 6.24 -10.00
N LEU A 82 10.47 7.02 -9.85
CA LEU A 82 9.21 6.50 -9.31
C LEU A 82 8.61 5.51 -10.32
N LYS A 83 9.22 4.34 -10.43
CA LYS A 83 8.66 3.21 -11.15
C LYS A 83 7.34 2.86 -10.49
N VAL A 84 6.29 2.70 -11.30
CA VAL A 84 5.09 1.97 -10.89
C VAL A 84 5.57 0.76 -10.11
N ASP A 85 5.07 0.56 -8.90
CA ASP A 85 5.55 -0.49 -8.00
C ASP A 85 5.12 -1.87 -8.53
N GLU A 86 5.73 -2.31 -9.62
CA GLU A 86 5.60 -3.65 -10.19
C GLU A 86 6.03 -4.71 -9.16
N GLN A 87 6.86 -4.31 -8.19
CA GLN A 87 7.29 -5.15 -7.09
C GLN A 87 6.17 -5.36 -6.06
N LYS A 88 5.14 -4.51 -6.00
CA LYS A 88 3.99 -4.67 -5.09
C LYS A 88 3.32 -6.03 -5.23
N LYS A 89 3.02 -6.44 -6.47
CA LYS A 89 2.38 -7.73 -6.75
C LYS A 89 3.29 -8.89 -6.34
N MET A 90 4.58 -8.77 -6.64
CA MET A 90 5.58 -9.78 -6.30
C MET A 90 5.81 -9.90 -4.80
N ASP A 91 5.91 -8.79 -4.07
CA ASP A 91 6.09 -8.76 -2.61
C ASP A 91 4.90 -9.40 -1.90
N VAL A 92 3.68 -9.07 -2.33
CA VAL A 92 2.45 -9.69 -1.81
C VAL A 92 2.39 -11.17 -2.15
N ALA A 93 2.70 -11.57 -3.39
CA ALA A 93 2.72 -12.97 -3.80
C ALA A 93 3.75 -13.79 -3.01
N LEU A 94 4.94 -13.25 -2.78
CA LEU A 94 5.97 -13.89 -1.96
C LEU A 94 5.54 -14.03 -0.50
N ALA A 95 4.90 -13.01 0.07
CA ALA A 95 4.38 -13.07 1.44
C ALA A 95 3.26 -14.11 1.59
N VAL A 96 2.31 -14.15 0.64
CA VAL A 96 1.26 -15.18 0.61
C VAL A 96 1.85 -16.58 0.43
N GLY A 97 2.80 -16.74 -0.50
CA GLY A 97 3.50 -18.00 -0.73
C GLY A 97 4.24 -18.47 0.52
N PHE A 98 4.93 -17.56 1.21
CA PHE A 98 5.60 -17.85 2.47
C PHE A 98 4.62 -18.33 3.55
N VAL A 99 3.51 -17.61 3.76
CA VAL A 99 2.47 -18.01 4.74
C VAL A 99 1.84 -19.35 4.36
N GLY A 100 1.60 -19.58 3.07
CA GLY A 100 1.06 -20.83 2.56
C GLY A 100 2.00 -22.01 2.85
N VAL A 101 3.29 -21.88 2.54
CA VAL A 101 4.29 -22.94 2.77
C VAL A 101 4.51 -23.18 4.26
N VAL A 102 4.78 -22.13 5.03
CA VAL A 102 5.04 -22.27 6.48
C VAL A 102 3.78 -22.75 7.22
N GLY A 103 2.63 -22.16 6.92
CA GLY A 103 1.37 -22.53 7.55
C GLY A 103 0.93 -23.96 7.21
N SER A 104 1.13 -24.42 5.98
CA SER A 104 0.85 -25.81 5.60
C SER A 104 1.81 -26.79 6.24
N ALA A 105 3.12 -26.51 6.22
CA ALA A 105 4.13 -27.37 6.84
C ALA A 105 3.90 -27.51 8.36
N LEU A 106 3.66 -26.39 9.06
CA LEU A 106 3.33 -26.42 10.50
C LEU A 106 2.01 -27.14 10.78
N SER A 107 1.00 -26.97 9.92
CA SER A 107 -0.27 -27.68 10.08
C SER A 107 -0.10 -29.19 9.94
N VAL A 108 0.73 -29.65 8.99
CA VAL A 108 1.04 -31.07 8.82
C VAL A 108 1.80 -31.58 10.03
N GLU A 109 2.85 -30.88 10.48
CA GLU A 109 3.65 -31.27 11.64
C GLU A 109 2.82 -31.44 12.92
N VAL A 110 1.81 -30.58 13.12
CA VAL A 110 0.93 -30.64 14.30
C VAL A 110 -0.17 -31.70 14.15
N VAL A 111 -0.76 -31.84 12.97
CA VAL A 111 -1.94 -32.71 12.75
C VAL A 111 -1.55 -34.16 12.50
N GLU A 112 -0.45 -34.41 11.77
CA GLU A 112 -0.06 -35.75 11.32
C GLU A 112 0.24 -36.73 12.47
N PRO A 113 0.96 -36.36 13.55
CA PRO A 113 1.17 -37.26 14.68
C PRO A 113 -0.14 -37.65 15.39
N VAL A 114 -1.12 -36.73 15.39
CA VAL A 114 -2.40 -36.89 16.07
C VAL A 114 -3.37 -37.76 15.27
N VAL A 115 -3.41 -37.59 13.94
CA VAL A 115 -4.40 -38.23 13.07
C VAL A 115 -3.88 -39.53 12.45
N TRP A 116 -2.62 -39.53 12.02
CA TRP A 116 -2.09 -40.61 11.19
C TRP A 116 -1.00 -41.43 11.88
N HIS A 117 -0.46 -40.99 13.02
CA HIS A 117 0.62 -41.67 13.75
C HIS A 117 1.87 -41.98 12.89
N HIS A 118 2.04 -41.28 11.77
CA HIS A 118 3.24 -41.33 10.92
C HIS A 118 4.25 -40.30 11.41
N SER A 119 5.53 -40.50 11.09
CA SER A 119 6.58 -39.53 11.38
C SER A 119 6.45 -38.34 10.43
N ALA A 120 6.36 -37.12 10.99
CA ALA A 120 6.25 -35.87 10.25
C ALA A 120 7.59 -35.42 9.61
N ASP A 121 8.37 -36.38 9.10
CA ASP A 121 9.73 -36.17 8.62
C ASP A 121 9.76 -35.28 7.38
N GLU A 122 8.72 -35.39 6.53
CA GLU A 122 8.59 -34.58 5.31
C GLU A 122 8.34 -33.10 5.64
N ALA A 123 7.45 -32.79 6.59
CA ALA A 123 7.18 -31.42 7.02
C ALA A 123 8.41 -30.78 7.67
N THR A 124 9.12 -31.56 8.51
CA THR A 124 10.36 -31.13 9.16
C THR A 124 11.45 -30.85 8.12
N LEU A 125 11.56 -31.68 7.08
CA LEU A 125 12.49 -31.48 5.97
C LEU A 125 12.16 -30.19 5.20
N VAL A 126 10.88 -29.94 4.87
CA VAL A 126 10.47 -28.69 4.20
C VAL A 126 10.80 -27.46 5.03
N LEU A 127 10.53 -27.48 6.33
CA LEU A 127 10.84 -26.38 7.24
C LEU A 127 12.35 -26.14 7.37
N SER A 128 13.14 -27.22 7.46
CA SER A 128 14.61 -27.11 7.53
C SER A 128 15.21 -26.56 6.23
N LEU A 129 14.71 -26.97 5.06
CA LEU A 129 15.11 -26.40 3.78
C LEU A 129 14.73 -24.93 3.67
N LEU A 130 13.55 -24.54 4.14
CA LEU A 130 13.10 -23.15 4.16
C LEU A 130 13.97 -22.31 5.10
N LEU A 131 14.33 -22.83 6.27
CA LEU A 131 15.28 -22.19 7.18
C LEU A 131 16.66 -22.00 6.53
N LEU A 132 17.18 -23.03 5.87
CA LEU A 132 18.45 -22.95 5.13
C LEU A 132 18.38 -21.91 4.00
N ALA A 133 17.27 -21.85 3.26
CA ALA A 133 17.04 -20.86 2.22
C ALA A 133 17.01 -19.43 2.79
N LEU A 134 16.37 -19.23 3.94
CA LEU A 134 16.37 -17.94 4.64
C LEU A 134 17.78 -17.56 5.14
N MET A 135 18.53 -18.51 5.69
CA MET A 135 19.93 -18.29 6.09
C MET A 135 20.82 -17.95 4.90
N TYR A 136 20.65 -18.64 3.78
CA TYR A 136 21.34 -18.31 2.54
C TYR A 136 20.98 -16.89 2.06
N ASP A 137 19.70 -16.53 2.05
CA ASP A 137 19.26 -15.17 1.67
C ASP A 137 19.90 -14.12 2.60
N ARG A 138 19.98 -14.39 3.90
CA ARG A 138 20.63 -13.51 4.89
C ARG A 138 22.08 -13.24 4.57
N TYR A 139 22.87 -14.31 4.47
CA TYR A 139 24.33 -14.24 4.52
C TYR A 139 24.95 -14.11 3.13
N VAL A 140 24.26 -14.56 2.09
CA VAL A 140 24.79 -14.57 0.72
C VAL A 140 24.04 -13.57 -0.17
N ALA A 141 22.71 -13.50 -0.08
CA ALA A 141 21.90 -12.66 -0.97
C ALA A 141 21.49 -11.30 -0.38
N SER A 142 22.17 -10.82 0.68
CA SER A 142 21.90 -9.51 1.31
C SER A 142 20.44 -9.30 1.73
N SER A 143 19.74 -10.37 2.16
CA SER A 143 18.35 -10.32 2.63
C SER A 143 17.35 -9.72 1.63
N VAL A 144 17.57 -9.87 0.32
CA VAL A 144 16.68 -9.28 -0.69
C VAL A 144 15.30 -9.94 -0.65
N THR A 145 15.26 -11.28 -0.58
CA THR A 145 14.00 -12.03 -0.61
C THR A 145 13.22 -11.83 0.68
N TRP A 146 13.89 -11.90 1.84
CA TRP A 146 13.27 -11.65 3.12
C TRP A 146 12.67 -10.25 3.23
N ARG A 147 13.38 -9.21 2.75
CA ARG A 147 12.86 -7.84 2.74
C ARG A 147 11.58 -7.72 1.91
N ARG A 148 11.48 -8.43 0.78
CA ARG A 148 10.26 -8.47 -0.04
C ARG A 148 9.10 -9.14 0.68
N VAL A 149 9.36 -10.28 1.31
CA VAL A 149 8.36 -10.98 2.15
C VAL A 149 7.88 -10.09 3.29
N GLN A 150 8.78 -9.40 3.98
CA GLN A 150 8.44 -8.48 5.07
C GLN A 150 7.61 -7.27 4.59
N ARG A 151 7.96 -6.68 3.44
CA ARG A 151 7.13 -5.63 2.80
C ARG A 151 5.75 -6.15 2.43
N GLY A 152 5.68 -7.37 1.88
CA GLY A 152 4.42 -8.05 1.59
C GLY A 152 3.59 -8.26 2.85
N PHE A 153 4.18 -8.71 3.96
CA PHE A 153 3.47 -8.80 5.25
C PHE A 153 2.99 -7.46 5.78
N THR A 154 3.82 -6.43 5.65
CA THR A 154 3.44 -5.08 6.07
C THR A 154 2.22 -4.61 5.25
N ARG A 155 2.14 -4.95 3.96
CA ARG A 155 0.97 -4.64 3.12
C ARG A 155 -0.26 -5.50 3.42
N LEU A 156 -0.05 -6.76 3.81
CA LEU A 156 -1.13 -7.74 4.03
C LEU A 156 -1.78 -7.61 5.40
N PHE A 157 -0.97 -7.38 6.44
CA PHE A 157 -1.39 -7.51 7.83
C PHE A 157 -1.46 -6.18 8.55
N ARG A 158 -0.73 -5.17 8.10
CA ARG A 158 -0.72 -3.87 8.75
C ARG A 158 -1.88 -3.02 8.24
N ASP A 159 -3.07 -3.31 8.73
CA ASP A 159 -4.18 -2.38 8.67
C ASP A 159 -3.90 -1.26 9.69
N ASP A 160 -3.23 -0.21 9.23
CA ASP A 160 -2.79 0.91 10.06
C ASP A 160 -3.78 2.05 9.86
N PRO A 161 -4.78 2.24 10.76
CA PRO A 161 -5.78 3.29 10.59
C PRO A 161 -5.14 4.69 10.55
N VAL A 162 -3.97 4.86 11.19
CA VAL A 162 -3.19 6.10 11.13
C VAL A 162 -2.65 6.35 9.73
N ARG A 163 -2.24 5.30 9.02
CA ARG A 163 -1.77 5.43 7.64
C ARG A 163 -2.91 5.74 6.69
N SER A 164 -4.01 4.98 6.76
CA SER A 164 -5.19 5.25 5.92
C SER A 164 -5.67 6.69 6.14
N SER A 165 -5.77 7.13 7.41
CA SER A 165 -6.21 8.50 7.71
C SER A 165 -5.26 9.57 7.16
N ARG A 166 -3.95 9.31 7.09
CA ARG A 166 -2.96 10.23 6.48
C ARG A 166 -3.17 10.36 4.98
N VAL A 167 -3.30 9.22 4.29
CA VAL A 167 -3.51 9.21 2.84
C VAL A 167 -4.85 9.86 2.49
N ASP A 168 -5.90 9.52 3.23
CA ASP A 168 -7.24 10.08 3.03
C ASP A 168 -7.25 11.58 3.32
N ALA A 169 -6.57 12.04 4.37
CA ALA A 169 -6.43 13.46 4.69
C ALA A 169 -5.68 14.23 3.61
N ALA A 170 -4.61 13.65 3.04
CA ALA A 170 -3.84 14.27 1.96
C ALA A 170 -4.69 14.45 0.69
N CYS A 171 -5.44 13.40 0.34
CA CYS A 171 -6.37 13.41 -0.79
C CYS A 171 -7.49 14.43 -0.56
N PHE A 172 -8.10 14.44 0.62
CA PHE A 172 -9.16 15.37 0.99
C PHE A 172 -8.70 16.82 0.94
N LEU A 173 -7.58 17.13 1.59
CA LEU A 173 -7.05 18.50 1.62
C LEU A 173 -6.68 18.98 0.22
N SER A 174 -5.99 18.14 -0.56
CA SER A 174 -5.62 18.47 -1.94
C SER A 174 -6.86 18.73 -2.79
N ALA A 175 -7.88 17.88 -2.70
CA ALA A 175 -9.13 18.08 -3.43
C ALA A 175 -9.84 19.38 -3.03
N TYR A 176 -9.89 19.68 -1.73
CA TYR A 176 -10.51 20.90 -1.22
C TYR A 176 -9.80 22.15 -1.76
N VAL A 177 -8.48 22.22 -1.63
CA VAL A 177 -7.66 23.37 -2.07
C VAL A 177 -7.72 23.55 -3.60
N LEU A 178 -7.78 22.45 -4.35
CA LEU A 178 -7.90 22.49 -5.81
C LEU A 178 -9.33 22.80 -6.29
N GLY A 179 -10.30 22.88 -5.38
CA GLY A 179 -11.70 23.16 -5.67
C GLY A 179 -12.42 22.03 -6.40
N LEU A 180 -12.08 20.77 -6.12
CA LEU A 180 -12.70 19.61 -6.74
C LEU A 180 -14.06 19.29 -6.08
N PRO A 181 -15.20 19.45 -6.79
CA PRO A 181 -16.50 19.63 -6.15
C PRO A 181 -17.17 18.38 -5.53
N TRP A 182 -16.62 17.17 -5.73
CA TRP A 182 -17.27 15.91 -5.33
C TRP A 182 -16.32 14.89 -4.70
N ILE A 183 -15.09 15.32 -4.44
CA ILE A 183 -13.97 14.41 -4.35
C ILE A 183 -13.29 14.55 -2.99
N CYS A 184 -14.05 14.28 -1.93
CA CYS A 184 -13.56 14.39 -0.55
C CYS A 184 -12.82 13.13 -0.06
N PHE A 185 -12.66 12.13 -0.92
CA PHE A 185 -12.19 10.81 -0.54
C PHE A 185 -11.13 10.30 -1.48
N ARG A 186 -10.60 9.12 -1.19
CA ARG A 186 -9.57 8.47 -1.97
C ARG A 186 -9.93 8.42 -3.46
N PRO A 187 -9.02 8.81 -4.36
CA PRO A 187 -9.27 8.75 -5.78
C PRO A 187 -9.48 7.34 -6.29
N ASP A 188 -10.48 7.19 -7.16
CA ASP A 188 -10.55 6.07 -8.11
C ASP A 188 -10.15 6.58 -9.49
N GLY A 189 -8.95 6.21 -9.95
CA GLY A 189 -8.41 6.67 -11.23
C GLY A 189 -9.32 6.39 -12.42
N HIS A 190 -10.08 5.29 -12.40
CA HIS A 190 -10.99 4.94 -13.49
C HIS A 190 -12.17 5.91 -13.55
N ARG A 191 -12.83 6.14 -12.42
CA ARG A 191 -13.98 7.07 -12.36
C ARG A 191 -13.58 8.50 -12.70
N VAL A 192 -12.37 8.89 -12.33
CA VAL A 192 -11.81 10.21 -12.64
C VAL A 192 -11.55 10.36 -14.14
N ALA A 193 -10.97 9.34 -14.76
CA ALA A 193 -10.75 9.33 -16.21
C ALA A 193 -12.08 9.37 -16.98
N ASP A 194 -13.04 8.52 -16.60
CA ASP A 194 -14.35 8.46 -17.26
C ASP A 194 -15.10 9.81 -17.13
N TRP A 195 -15.00 10.46 -15.96
CA TRP A 195 -15.59 11.78 -15.73
C TRP A 195 -14.95 12.89 -16.59
N ILE A 196 -13.62 12.85 -16.74
CA ILE A 196 -12.90 13.80 -17.59
C ILE A 196 -13.24 13.57 -19.07
N GLU A 197 -13.33 12.33 -19.51
CA GLU A 197 -13.76 11.97 -20.88
C GLU A 197 -15.19 12.44 -21.17
N GLU A 198 -16.13 12.25 -20.24
CA GLU A 198 -17.50 12.75 -20.35
C GLU A 198 -17.52 14.27 -20.53
N ARG A 199 -16.78 15.01 -19.69
CA ARG A 199 -16.69 16.47 -19.81
C ARG A 199 -16.02 16.94 -21.10
N ARG A 200 -15.04 16.20 -21.61
CA ARG A 200 -14.40 16.47 -22.91
C ARG A 200 -15.42 16.35 -24.05
N ASN A 201 -16.26 15.32 -24.02
CA ASN A 201 -17.30 15.09 -25.03
C ASN A 201 -18.40 16.17 -25.00
N HIS A 202 -18.60 16.82 -23.86
CA HIS A 202 -19.55 17.93 -23.70
C HIS A 202 -18.94 19.33 -23.98
N GLU A 203 -17.76 19.41 -24.57
CA GLU A 203 -17.07 20.66 -24.95
C GLU A 203 -16.98 21.69 -23.80
N MET A 204 -16.83 21.22 -22.57
CA MET A 204 -16.62 22.14 -21.45
C MET A 204 -15.26 22.83 -21.57
N LEU A 205 -15.25 24.16 -21.46
CA LEU A 205 -14.02 24.93 -21.31
C LEU A 205 -13.33 24.50 -19.99
N ASN A 206 -12.00 24.34 -20.00
CA ASN A 206 -11.13 23.97 -18.86
C ASN A 206 -10.99 22.48 -18.50
N VAL A 207 -11.23 21.55 -19.44
CA VAL A 207 -11.02 20.11 -19.21
C VAL A 207 -9.56 19.77 -18.89
N GLU A 208 -8.60 20.42 -19.56
CA GLU A 208 -7.16 20.21 -19.33
C GLU A 208 -6.73 20.65 -17.93
N GLU A 209 -7.13 21.85 -17.52
CA GLU A 209 -6.86 22.36 -16.17
C GLU A 209 -7.50 21.47 -15.10
N MET A 210 -8.72 20.96 -15.35
CA MET A 210 -9.36 20.01 -14.45
C MET A 210 -8.59 18.68 -14.37
N ALA A 211 -8.10 18.18 -15.50
CA ALA A 211 -7.30 16.96 -15.55
C ALA A 211 -5.98 17.12 -14.78
N GLU A 212 -5.32 18.27 -14.87
CA GLU A 212 -4.14 18.60 -14.07
C GLU A 212 -4.43 18.59 -12.57
N ARG A 213 -5.51 19.26 -12.13
CA ARG A 213 -5.94 19.26 -10.73
C ARG A 213 -6.26 17.85 -10.24
N CYS A 214 -6.93 17.05 -11.06
CA CYS A 214 -7.21 15.65 -10.74
C CYS A 214 -5.93 14.81 -10.62
N LEU A 215 -4.93 15.06 -11.47
CA LEU A 215 -3.65 14.37 -11.39
C LEU A 215 -2.91 14.71 -10.10
N VAL A 216 -2.85 15.99 -9.71
CA VAL A 216 -2.27 16.42 -8.43
C VAL A 216 -2.97 15.74 -7.26
N TRP A 217 -4.30 15.70 -7.29
CA TRP A 217 -5.08 15.02 -6.26
C TRP A 217 -4.84 13.50 -6.24
N LEU A 218 -4.73 12.83 -7.40
CA LEU A 218 -4.41 11.39 -7.50
C LEU A 218 -3.06 11.02 -6.88
N VAL A 219 -2.05 11.90 -6.98
CA VAL A 219 -0.71 11.65 -6.45
C VAL A 219 -0.51 12.16 -5.03
N SER A 220 -1.47 12.87 -4.45
CA SER A 220 -1.34 13.43 -3.08
C SER A 220 -1.10 12.35 -2.01
N GLY A 221 -1.81 11.23 -2.07
CA GLY A 221 -1.58 10.08 -1.19
C GLY A 221 -0.22 9.43 -1.38
N VAL A 222 0.27 9.38 -2.63
CA VAL A 222 1.58 8.83 -2.99
C VAL A 222 2.69 9.66 -2.34
N VAL A 223 2.58 10.99 -2.38
CA VAL A 223 3.57 11.90 -1.76
C VAL A 223 3.68 11.61 -0.27
N VAL A 224 2.55 11.51 0.43
CA VAL A 224 2.54 11.27 1.88
C VAL A 224 3.13 9.91 2.24
N GLU A 225 2.78 8.84 1.51
CA GLU A 225 3.35 7.51 1.79
C GLU A 225 4.85 7.46 1.53
N ILE A 226 5.35 8.18 0.53
CA ILE A 226 6.79 8.23 0.25
C ILE A 226 7.52 9.06 1.29
N ASP A 227 7.02 10.24 1.62
CA ASP A 227 7.71 11.15 2.51
C ASP A 227 7.65 10.69 3.97
N ILE A 228 6.58 10.00 4.39
CA ILE A 228 6.41 9.51 5.77
C ILE A 228 6.81 8.04 5.94
N ASP A 229 6.30 7.15 5.09
CA ASP A 229 6.50 5.70 5.23
C ASP A 229 7.69 5.17 4.40
N GLY A 230 8.20 5.96 3.45
CA GLY A 230 9.30 5.57 2.56
C GLY A 230 8.93 4.50 1.53
N MET A 231 7.65 4.12 1.43
CA MET A 231 7.18 3.09 0.51
C MET A 231 5.69 3.22 0.21
N LEU A 232 5.30 2.87 -1.02
CA LEU A 232 3.90 2.82 -1.43
C LEU A 232 3.24 1.54 -0.91
N ILE A 233 2.17 1.70 -0.13
CA ILE A 233 1.47 0.59 0.50
C ILE A 233 0.06 0.58 -0.04
N GLU A 234 -0.67 1.68 0.15
CA GLU A 234 -2.07 1.79 -0.20
C GLU A 234 -2.29 2.54 -1.52
N SER A 235 -1.53 3.60 -1.80
CA SER A 235 -1.68 4.41 -3.01
C SER A 235 -1.13 3.69 -4.24
N ASP A 236 -1.69 4.00 -5.42
CA ASP A 236 -1.26 3.41 -6.68
C ASP A 236 -1.00 4.51 -7.73
N LEU A 237 0.26 4.61 -8.16
CA LEU A 237 0.68 5.51 -9.23
C LEU A 237 0.13 5.09 -10.60
N GLY A 238 -0.24 3.82 -10.78
CA GLY A 238 -0.83 3.31 -12.01
C GLY A 238 -2.05 4.11 -12.45
N PHE A 239 -2.87 4.58 -11.50
CA PHE A 239 -4.03 5.43 -11.79
C PHE A 239 -3.65 6.80 -12.36
N ALA A 240 -2.59 7.41 -11.85
CA ALA A 240 -2.07 8.68 -12.38
C ALA A 240 -1.56 8.49 -13.82
N TYR A 241 -0.79 7.43 -14.08
CA TYR A 241 -0.32 7.13 -15.44
C TYR A 241 -1.46 6.77 -16.41
N GLU A 242 -2.49 6.08 -15.94
CA GLU A 242 -3.66 5.74 -16.74
C GLU A 242 -4.47 6.99 -17.10
N LEU A 243 -4.63 7.92 -16.16
CA LEU A 243 -5.28 9.21 -16.42
C LEU A 243 -4.52 9.97 -17.52
N VAL A 244 -3.20 10.12 -17.40
CA VAL A 244 -2.38 10.82 -18.40
C VAL A 244 -2.45 10.11 -19.76
N ARG A 245 -2.50 8.76 -19.78
CA ARG A 245 -2.64 7.97 -21.01
C ARG A 245 -3.96 8.27 -21.72
N ARG A 246 -5.07 8.42 -20.99
CA ARG A 246 -6.41 8.64 -21.54
C ARG A 246 -6.67 10.09 -21.92
N CYS A 247 -6.20 11.05 -21.12
CA CYS A 247 -6.45 12.47 -21.37
C CYS A 247 -5.65 13.04 -22.55
N GLY A 248 -4.57 12.39 -22.98
CA GLY A 248 -4.03 12.47 -24.34
C GLY A 248 -3.79 13.89 -24.86
N ASP A 249 -2.80 14.58 -24.30
CA ASP A 249 -1.93 15.55 -25.01
C ASP A 249 -0.69 15.94 -24.17
N TRP A 250 -0.31 15.13 -23.18
CA TRP A 250 0.72 15.49 -22.23
C TRP A 250 2.06 14.99 -22.78
N SER A 251 2.81 15.89 -23.42
CA SER A 251 4.14 15.63 -23.97
C SER A 251 5.09 15.21 -22.84
N GLY A 252 5.16 13.91 -22.56
CA GLY A 252 5.99 13.34 -21.50
C GLY A 252 5.19 12.84 -20.30
N ARG A 253 4.64 11.61 -20.38
CA ARG A 253 3.84 11.00 -19.30
C ARG A 253 4.54 10.98 -17.93
N LYS A 254 5.85 10.78 -17.92
CA LYS A 254 6.65 10.79 -16.69
C LYS A 254 6.82 12.21 -16.13
N GLU A 255 7.05 13.18 -17.00
CA GLU A 255 7.22 14.59 -16.64
C GLU A 255 5.93 15.15 -16.06
N ALA A 256 4.80 14.82 -16.68
CA ALA A 256 3.45 15.09 -16.19
C ALA A 256 3.21 14.63 -14.75
N VAL A 257 3.45 13.35 -14.49
CA VAL A 257 3.28 12.75 -13.15
C VAL A 257 4.29 13.34 -12.17
N GLY A 258 5.54 13.55 -12.60
CA GLY A 258 6.57 14.18 -11.77
C GLY A 258 6.21 15.62 -11.37
N ALA A 259 5.70 16.42 -12.30
CA ALA A 259 5.22 17.78 -12.04
C ALA A 259 4.03 17.77 -11.08
N ALA A 260 3.08 16.84 -11.24
CA ALA A 260 1.96 16.69 -10.33
C ALA A 260 2.41 16.29 -8.91
N ILE A 261 3.40 15.41 -8.79
CA ILE A 261 4.00 15.02 -7.49
C ILE A 261 4.62 16.24 -6.82
N GLN A 262 5.41 17.04 -7.54
CA GLN A 262 6.00 18.26 -6.99
C GLN A 262 4.94 19.26 -6.53
N ARG A 263 3.87 19.43 -7.33
CA ARG A 263 2.77 20.32 -6.98
C ARG A 263 1.97 19.84 -5.77
N ALA A 264 1.71 18.53 -5.68
CA ALA A 264 1.05 17.93 -4.53
C ALA A 264 1.90 18.08 -3.26
N LYS A 265 3.23 17.89 -3.38
CA LYS A 265 4.16 18.12 -2.27
C LYS A 265 4.15 19.56 -1.80
N GLY A 266 4.31 20.53 -2.71
CA GLY A 266 4.25 21.94 -2.36
C GLY A 266 2.93 22.34 -1.70
N LEU A 267 1.81 21.77 -2.15
CA LEU A 267 0.50 21.98 -1.54
C LEU A 267 0.46 21.43 -0.10
N LEU A 268 0.89 20.19 0.11
CA LEU A 268 0.86 19.57 1.43
C LEU A 268 1.82 20.25 2.41
N GLU A 269 3.00 20.68 1.95
CA GLU A 269 3.95 21.47 2.76
C GLU A 269 3.38 22.84 3.13
N GLN A 270 2.71 23.52 2.19
CA GLN A 270 2.08 24.81 2.44
C GLN A 270 0.98 24.71 3.52
N TYR A 271 0.27 23.60 3.57
CA TYR A 271 -0.86 23.38 4.47
C TYR A 271 -0.57 22.30 5.54
N ASP A 272 0.69 22.08 5.93
CA ASP A 272 1.11 20.99 6.83
C ASP A 272 0.35 21.01 8.17
N GLY A 273 0.20 22.19 8.78
CA GLY A 273 -0.56 22.34 10.03
C GLY A 273 -2.05 22.00 9.89
N VAL A 274 -2.65 22.28 8.73
CA VAL A 274 -4.06 21.92 8.45
C VAL A 274 -4.16 20.42 8.17
N TYR A 275 -3.21 19.87 7.40
CA TYR A 275 -3.10 18.46 7.11
C TYR A 275 -3.03 17.60 8.38
N GLU A 276 -2.18 17.96 9.35
CA GLU A 276 -2.08 17.25 10.63
C GLU A 276 -3.41 17.26 11.41
N LYS A 277 -4.11 18.41 11.43
CA LYS A 277 -5.42 18.55 12.08
C LYS A 277 -6.50 17.70 11.41
N VAL A 278 -6.56 17.71 10.09
CA VAL A 278 -7.48 16.86 9.30
C VAL A 278 -7.19 15.38 9.52
N CYS A 279 -5.91 14.98 9.47
CA CYS A 279 -5.50 13.60 9.76
C CYS A 279 -5.94 13.18 11.16
N GLY A 280 -5.75 14.04 12.16
CA GLY A 280 -6.20 13.79 13.53
C GLY A 280 -7.72 13.68 13.66
N ALA A 281 -8.48 14.47 12.90
CA ALA A 281 -9.94 14.39 12.86
C ALA A 281 -10.42 13.08 12.21
N MET A 282 -9.89 12.72 11.03
CA MET A 282 -10.21 11.48 10.34
C MET A 282 -9.88 10.25 11.18
N LEU A 283 -8.73 10.24 11.87
CA LEU A 283 -8.35 9.16 12.77
C LEU A 283 -9.32 8.97 13.95
N ARG A 284 -9.96 10.06 14.42
CA ARG A 284 -11.01 10.00 15.44
C ARG A 284 -12.38 9.58 14.88
N GLY A 285 -12.49 9.39 13.57
CA GLY A 285 -13.75 9.06 12.91
C GLY A 285 -14.65 10.28 12.66
N SER A 286 -14.08 11.49 12.56
CA SER A 286 -14.82 12.69 12.20
C SER A 286 -15.50 12.55 10.83
N SER A 287 -16.65 13.19 10.69
CA SER A 287 -17.37 13.20 9.41
C SER A 287 -16.68 14.10 8.38
N VAL A 288 -17.04 13.93 7.10
CA VAL A 288 -16.56 14.82 6.02
C VAL A 288 -16.92 16.27 6.29
N GLY A 289 -18.14 16.53 6.78
CA GLY A 289 -18.60 17.88 7.08
C GLY A 289 -17.74 18.55 8.16
N GLU A 290 -17.32 17.80 9.18
CA GLU A 290 -16.40 18.29 10.21
C GLU A 290 -15.02 18.58 9.63
N CYS A 291 -14.51 17.72 8.75
CA CYS A 291 -13.23 17.95 8.09
C CYS A 291 -13.28 19.18 7.16
N VAL A 292 -14.40 19.38 6.45
CA VAL A 292 -14.62 20.57 5.60
C VAL A 292 -14.67 21.83 6.45
N ALA A 293 -15.43 21.82 7.54
CA ALA A 293 -15.51 22.96 8.45
C ALA A 293 -14.14 23.33 9.01
N LEU A 294 -13.35 22.33 9.40
CA LEU A 294 -11.98 22.52 9.89
C LEU A 294 -11.09 23.18 8.82
N VAL A 295 -11.08 22.66 7.60
CA VAL A 295 -10.26 23.24 6.53
C VAL A 295 -10.74 24.64 6.15
N ALA A 296 -12.05 24.87 6.11
CA ALA A 296 -12.62 26.18 5.82
C ALA A 296 -12.25 27.23 6.87
N GLU A 297 -12.25 26.86 8.16
CA GLU A 297 -11.83 27.73 9.26
C GLU A 297 -10.34 28.07 9.17
N GLU A 298 -9.49 27.09 8.89
CA GLU A 298 -8.03 27.28 8.88
C GLU A 298 -7.49 27.96 7.62
N ILE A 299 -8.15 27.79 6.46
CA ILE A 299 -7.74 28.43 5.19
C ILE A 299 -8.44 29.79 5.00
N GLY A 300 -9.63 29.97 5.60
CA GLY A 300 -10.40 31.22 5.53
C GLY A 300 -10.04 32.27 6.58
N ALA A 301 -9.29 31.90 7.62
CA ALA A 301 -8.74 32.80 8.65
C ALA A 301 -7.38 33.37 8.25
#